data_AF-A0A1R3FGG5-F1
#
_entry.id   AF-A0A1R3FGG5-F1
#
_cell.length_a   1.000
_cell.length_b   1.000
_cell.length_c   1.000
_cell.angle_alpha   90.00
_cell.angle_beta   90.00
_cell.angle_gamma   90.00
#
_symmetry.space_group_name_H-M   'P 1'
#
loop_
_entity.id
_entity.type
_entity.pdbx_description
1 polymer ?
#
loop_
_entity_poly.entity_id
_entity_poly.type
_entity_poly.pdbx_seq_one_letter_code
_entity_poly.pdbx_strand_id
1 'polypeptide(L)' 'MSTKEIETNLELASELVEQARTVQLQLAPIAARVIVDAVKSENASDELLQLIGIVSGQGLKAEDLLQAIRNEIR' A
#
# COMPACT_ATOMS: atom_id res chain seq x y z
N MET A 1 21.58 -15.60 25.34
CA MET A 1 20.28 -14.93 25.08
C MET A 1 19.30 -15.40 26.12
N SER A 2 18.79 -14.47 26.93
CA SER A 2 17.84 -14.75 28.02
C SER A 2 16.43 -14.97 27.47
N THR A 3 15.60 -15.75 28.15
CA THR A 3 14.17 -15.90 27.81
C THR A 3 13.45 -14.55 27.74
N LYS A 4 13.82 -13.61 28.61
CA LYS A 4 13.31 -12.24 28.60
C LYS A 4 13.69 -11.46 27.34
N GLU A 5 14.88 -11.67 26.79
CA GLU A 5 15.29 -11.04 25.53
C GLU A 5 14.52 -11.61 24.34
N ILE A 6 14.17 -12.91 24.38
CA ILE A 6 13.36 -13.56 23.34
C ILE A 6 11.94 -12.98 23.34
N GLU A 7 11.33 -12.83 24.52
CA GLU A 7 9.98 -12.25 24.66
C GLU A 7 9.93 -10.80 24.15
N THR A 8 10.89 -9.95 24.54
CA THR A 8 10.96 -8.56 24.06
C THR A 8 11.14 -8.49 22.54
N ASN A 9 11.98 -9.36 21.97
CA ASN A 9 12.19 -9.38 20.51
C ASN A 9 10.93 -9.85 19.75
N LEU A 10 10.13 -10.75 20.33
CA LEU A 10 8.87 -11.20 19.75
C LEU A 10 7.80 -10.11 19.77
N GLU A 11 7.69 -9.35 20.86
CA GLU A 11 6.79 -8.18 20.92
C GLU A 11 7.16 -7.14 19.86
N LEU A 12 8.43 -6.76 19.77
CA LEU A 12 8.91 -5.80 18.76
C LEU A 12 8.66 -6.28 17.33
N ALA A 13 8.87 -7.58 17.06
CA ALA A 13 8.57 -8.16 15.76
C ALA A 13 7.07 -8.11 15.44
N SER A 14 6.20 -8.37 16.43
CA SER A 14 4.75 -8.30 16.26
C SER A 14 4.28 -6.87 15.97
N GLU A 15 4.81 -5.88 16.69
CA GLU A 15 4.51 -4.46 16.44
C GLU A 15 4.96 -4.02 15.05
N LEU A 16 6.16 -4.43 14.62
CA LEU A 16 6.67 -4.14 13.27
C LEU A 16 5.80 -4.76 12.18
N VAL A 17 5.32 -5.99 12.38
CA VAL A 17 4.42 -6.65 11.44
C VAL A 17 3.08 -5.92 11.33
N GLU A 18 2.49 -5.48 12.44
CA GLU A 18 1.24 -4.72 12.40
C GLU A 18 1.40 -3.32 11.81
N GLN A 19 2.52 -2.65 12.06
CA GLN A 19 2.84 -1.38 11.40
C GLN A 19 3.03 -1.56 9.89
N ALA A 20 3.78 -2.58 9.47
CA ALA A 20 3.98 -2.90 8.06
C ALA A 20 2.65 -3.22 7.37
N ARG A 21 1.79 -3.99 8.04
CA ARG A 21 0.44 -4.31 7.56
C ARG A 21 -0.43 -3.05 7.42
N THR A 22 -0.38 -2.15 8.40
CA THR A 22 -1.12 -0.88 8.36
C THR A 22 -0.68 -0.01 7.18
N VAL A 23 0.63 0.11 6.96
CA VAL A 23 1.18 0.83 5.80
C VAL A 23 0.74 0.15 4.50
N GLN A 24 0.78 -1.17 4.44
CA GLN A 24 0.36 -1.93 3.26
C GLN A 24 -1.13 -1.71 2.93
N LEU A 25 -2.00 -1.63 3.94
CA LEU A 25 -3.42 -1.32 3.76
C LEU A 25 -3.66 0.11 3.23
N GLN A 26 -2.76 1.05 3.51
CA GLN A 26 -2.86 2.43 3.02
C GLN A 26 -2.32 2.62 1.59
N LEU A 27 -1.51 1.69 1.09
CA LEU A 27 -0.98 1.77 -0.28
C LEU A 27 -2.08 1.76 -1.34
N ALA A 28 -3.11 0.91 -1.19
CA ALA A 28 -4.19 0.82 -2.18
C ALA A 28 -5.03 2.12 -2.29
N PRO A 29 -5.50 2.72 -1.17
CA PRO A 29 -6.18 4.01 -1.20
C PRO A 29 -5.35 5.14 -1.81
N ILE A 30 -4.06 5.23 -1.45
CA ILE A 30 -3.17 6.30 -1.97
C ILE A 30 -2.97 6.13 -3.47
N ALA A 31 -2.67 4.90 -3.91
CA ALA A 31 -2.50 4.60 -5.32
C ALA A 31 -3.76 4.90 -6.12
N ALA A 32 -4.94 4.51 -5.61
CA ALA A 32 -6.21 4.81 -6.23
C ALA A 32 -6.46 6.31 -6.42
N ARG A 33 -6.16 7.13 -5.40
CA ARG A 33 -6.32 8.59 -5.48
C ARG A 33 -5.43 9.20 -6.56
N VAL A 34 -4.15 8.84 -6.59
CA VAL A 34 -3.21 9.34 -7.61
C VAL A 34 -3.63 8.91 -9.02
N ILE A 35 -4.09 7.67 -9.18
CA ILE A 35 -4.63 7.18 -10.46
C ILE A 35 -5.84 8.02 -10.92
N VAL A 36 -6.79 8.27 -10.01
CA VAL A 36 -7.99 9.06 -10.33
C VAL A 36 -7.64 10.52 -10.66
N ASP A 37 -6.71 11.13 -9.93
CA ASP A 37 -6.27 12.51 -10.19
C ASP A 37 -5.51 12.63 -11.51
N ALA A 38 -4.69 11.64 -11.86
CA ALA A 38 -3.99 11.58 -13.15
C ALA A 38 -4.98 11.43 -14.32
N VAL A 39 -6.02 10.60 -14.16
CA VAL A 39 -7.09 10.47 -15.17
C VAL A 39 -7.88 11.78 -15.32
N LYS A 40 -8.22 12.46 -14.21
CA LYS A 40 -8.96 13.73 -14.23
C LYS A 40 -8.18 14.90 -14.81
N SER A 41 -6.85 14.87 -14.74
CA SER A 41 -5.97 15.94 -15.21
C SER A 41 -5.54 15.80 -16.68
N GLU A 42 -6.00 14.75 -17.39
CA GLU A 42 -5.60 14.41 -18.76
C GLU A 42 -4.09 14.15 -18.97
N ASN A 43 -3.28 14.18 -17.89
CA ASN A 43 -1.83 13.93 -17.89
C ASN A 43 -1.50 12.45 -17.59
N ALA A 44 -2.21 11.55 -18.24
CA ALA A 44 -2.36 10.18 -17.73
C ALA A 44 -1.28 9.16 -18.15
N SER A 45 -0.19 9.53 -18.83
CA SER A 45 0.66 8.50 -19.47
C SER A 45 1.79 7.96 -18.58
N ASP A 46 2.73 8.79 -18.14
CA ASP A 46 4.00 8.28 -17.63
C ASP A 46 4.00 8.11 -16.11
N GLU A 47 3.33 9.01 -15.39
CA GLU A 47 3.19 8.97 -13.94
C GLU A 47 2.30 7.80 -13.49
N LEU A 48 1.27 7.49 -14.28
CA LEU A 48 0.37 6.36 -14.06
C LEU A 48 1.07 5.01 -14.26
N LEU A 49 1.90 4.88 -15.29
CA LEU A 49 2.70 3.68 -15.54
C LEU A 49 3.76 3.46 -14.45
N GLN A 50 4.42 4.54 -13.99
CA GLN A 50 5.34 4.46 -12.85
C GLN A 50 4.62 4.04 -11.57
N LEU A 51 3.42 4.58 -11.32
CA LEU A 51 2.63 4.22 -10.14
C LEU A 51 2.22 2.75 -10.16
N ILE A 52 1.72 2.24 -11.29
CA ILE A 52 1.37 0.83 -11.46
C ILE A 52 2.59 -0.05 -11.20
N GLY A 53 3.78 0.35 -11.68
CA GLY A 53 5.04 -0.36 -11.41
C GLY A 53 5.42 -0.39 -9.94
N ILE A 54 5.37 0.75 -9.25
CA ILE A 54 5.65 0.87 -7.81
C ILE A 54 4.68 0.01 -7.00
N VAL A 55 3.40 0.09 -7.31
CA VAL A 55 2.33 -0.60 -6.58
C VAL A 55 2.39 -2.12 -6.81
N SER A 56 2.70 -2.56 -8.02
CA SER A 56 2.87 -3.99 -8.35
C SER A 56 4.09 -4.59 -7.65
N GLY A 57 5.14 -3.80 -7.41
CA GLY A 57 6.34 -4.23 -6.68
C GLY A 57 6.18 -4.31 -5.15
N GLN A 58 5.16 -3.65 -4.59
CA GLN A 58 4.93 -3.55 -3.13
C GLN A 58 3.97 -4.64 -2.60
N GLY A 59 3.69 -5.68 -3.39
CA GLY A 59 2.81 -6.77 -2.98
C GLY A 59 1.34 -6.35 -2.83
N LEU A 60 0.92 -5.26 -3.48
CA LEU A 60 -0.48 -4.87 -3.52
C LEU A 60 -1.25 -5.80 -4.46
N LYS A 61 -2.34 -6.39 -3.98
CA LYS A 61 -3.21 -7.18 -4.85
C LYS A 61 -3.96 -6.25 -5.80
N ALA A 62 -4.04 -6.65 -7.06
CA ALA A 62 -4.79 -5.92 -8.07
C ALA A 62 -6.26 -5.69 -7.66
N GLU A 63 -6.86 -6.66 -6.96
CA GLU A 63 -8.24 -6.59 -6.46
C GLU A 63 -8.43 -5.44 -5.44
N ASP A 64 -7.52 -5.31 -4.47
CA ASP A 64 -7.56 -4.25 -3.45
C ASP A 64 -7.42 -2.87 -4.11
N LEU A 65 -6.56 -2.75 -5.12
CA LEU A 65 -6.39 -1.51 -5.90
C LEU A 65 -7.65 -1.17 -6.70
N LEU A 66 -8.22 -2.14 -7.42
CA LEU A 66 -9.43 -1.93 -8.22
C LEU A 66 -10.62 -1.54 -7.34
N GLN A 67 -10.73 -2.13 -6.15
CA GLN A 67 -11.75 -1.77 -5.17
C GLN A 67 -11.54 -0.35 -4.64
N ALA A 68 -10.31 0.04 -4.33
CA ALA A 68 -9.98 1.39 -3.89
C ALA A 68 -10.28 2.44 -4.98
N ILE A 69 -9.91 2.17 -6.24
CA ILE A 69 -10.24 3.03 -7.38
C ILE A 69 -11.75 3.19 -7.51
N ARG A 70 -12.50 2.08 -7.42
CA ARG A 70 -13.97 2.10 -7.49
C ARG A 70 -14.61 2.94 -6.38
N ASN A 71 -14.02 2.96 -5.19
CA ASN A 71 -14.52 3.77 -4.08
C ASN A 71 -14.24 5.26 -4.28
N GLU A 72 -13.13 5.62 -4.92
CA GLU A 72 -12.73 7.02 -5.14
C GLU A 72 -13.50 7.69 -6.30
N ILE A 73 -14.01 6.91 -7.25
CA ILE A 73 -14.83 7.42 -8.38
C ILE A 73 -16.33 7.46 -8.08
N ARG A 74 -16.77 6.99 -6.91
CA ARG A 74 -18.16 7.06 -6.44
C ARG A 74 -18.43 8.40 -5.78
#